data_AF-A0A967EC30-F1
#
_entry.id   AF-A0A967EC30-F1
#
_cell.length_a   1.000
_cell.length_b   1.000
_cell.length_c   1.000
_cell.angle_alpha   90.00
_cell.angle_beta   90.00
_cell.angle_gamma   90.00
#
_symmetry.space_group_name_H-M   'P 1'
#
loop_
_entity.id
_entity.type
_entity.pdbx_description
1 polymer ?
#
loop_
_entity_poly.entity_id
_entity_poly.type
_entity_poly.pdbx_seq_one_letter_code
_entity_poly.pdbx_strand_id
1 'polypeptide(L)'
;MTEHSKRRNESVLDTSLASVFMRYFKNHSEKTRSSGPNRRALELMLDSMEVGACVAGYTVAEQKRIASHLRSKGYSAGYTRRVMGVAAAAVNWVWKNGEIDRQIPIVLPPEGEGRDRIMTIEEMARLWEVDMPSHLRMFLALLIGTASRPEALLQLTREQCDLKHGVIDLNPPGRARTKKRRPRIPVPEFLRSWIESVPCGPLVT
;
A
#
# COMPACT_ATOMS: atom_id res chain seq x y z
N MET A 1 30.36 -14.29 -6.17
CA MET A 1 29.28 -13.71 -6.99
C MET A 1 29.23 -12.22 -6.68
N THR A 2 29.51 -11.39 -7.68
CA THR A 2 29.97 -9.99 -7.55
C THR A 2 28.86 -9.04 -7.11
N GLU A 3 28.79 -8.72 -5.81
CA GLU A 3 27.66 -7.96 -5.25
C GLU A 3 27.72 -6.44 -5.47
N HIS A 4 28.86 -5.83 -5.81
CA HIS A 4 28.98 -4.36 -5.91
C HIS A 4 29.89 -3.85 -7.04
N SER A 5 29.74 -4.36 -8.27
CA SER A 5 30.29 -3.60 -9.41
C SER A 5 29.39 -2.39 -9.68
N LYS A 6 29.92 -1.16 -9.59
CA LYS A 6 29.22 0.07 -9.96
C LYS A 6 28.97 0.06 -11.47
N ARG A 7 27.87 -0.57 -11.88
CA ARG A 7 27.37 -0.55 -13.26
C ARG A 7 27.06 0.89 -13.66
N ARG A 8 27.55 1.31 -14.82
CA ARG A 8 27.33 2.65 -15.36
C ARG A 8 27.10 2.55 -16.85
N ASN A 9 26.07 3.23 -17.33
CA ASN A 9 25.74 3.33 -18.76
C ASN A 9 25.71 1.97 -19.47
N GLU A 10 25.15 0.93 -18.82
CA GLU A 10 24.90 -0.33 -19.50
C GLU A 10 23.90 -0.09 -20.63
N SER A 11 24.13 -0.73 -21.76
CA SER A 11 23.20 -0.73 -22.88
C SER A 11 21.87 -1.35 -22.44
N VAL A 12 20.76 -0.67 -22.71
CA VAL A 12 19.41 -1.21 -22.42
C VAL A 12 19.10 -2.49 -23.19
N LEU A 13 19.84 -2.79 -24.27
CA LEU A 13 19.69 -4.02 -25.05
C LEU A 13 20.24 -5.23 -24.30
N ASP A 14 21.30 -5.04 -23.51
CA ASP A 14 22.00 -6.10 -22.79
C ASP A 14 21.57 -6.19 -21.32
N THR A 15 20.83 -5.20 -20.83
CA THR A 15 20.34 -5.14 -19.46
C THR A 15 19.04 -5.92 -19.31
N SER A 16 19.05 -7.00 -18.52
CA SER A 16 17.84 -7.80 -18.24
C SER A 16 16.86 -7.10 -17.29
N LEU A 17 15.57 -7.11 -17.63
CA LEU A 17 14.49 -6.60 -16.76
C LEU A 17 14.40 -7.36 -15.43
N ALA A 18 14.59 -8.69 -15.45
CA ALA A 18 14.62 -9.50 -14.23
C ALA A 18 15.72 -9.02 -13.27
N SER A 19 16.90 -8.72 -13.82
CA SER A 19 18.01 -8.18 -13.03
C SER A 19 17.68 -6.80 -12.45
N VAL A 20 17.04 -5.93 -13.23
CA VAL A 20 16.61 -4.58 -12.80
C VAL A 20 15.59 -4.68 -11.68
N PHE A 21 14.57 -5.53 -11.83
CA PHE A 21 13.54 -5.73 -10.83
C PHE A 21 14.09 -6.31 -9.53
N MET A 22 14.99 -7.29 -9.62
CA MET A 22 15.66 -7.85 -8.44
C MET A 22 16.49 -6.80 -7.70
N ARG A 23 17.29 -5.99 -8.42
CA ARG A 23 18.10 -4.92 -7.82
C ARG A 23 17.23 -3.86 -7.16
N TYR A 24 16.19 -3.40 -7.85
CA TYR A 24 15.24 -2.44 -7.30
C TYR A 24 14.56 -2.98 -6.04
N PHE A 25 14.14 -4.26 -6.06
CA PHE A 25 13.53 -4.89 -4.90
C PHE A 25 14.47 -4.88 -3.70
N LYS A 26 15.70 -5.37 -3.86
CA LYS A 26 16.72 -5.45 -2.79
C LYS A 26 17.08 -4.09 -2.22
N ASN A 27 17.25 -3.07 -3.06
CA ASN A 27 17.72 -1.76 -2.62
C ASN A 27 16.59 -0.86 -2.11
N HIS A 28 15.38 -1.00 -2.65
CA HIS A 28 14.32 -0.01 -2.42
C HIS A 28 13.05 -0.57 -1.78
N SER A 29 12.70 -1.85 -2.01
CA SER A 29 11.42 -2.41 -1.55
C SER A 29 11.53 -3.36 -0.36
N GLU A 30 12.64 -4.10 -0.22
CA GLU A 30 12.77 -5.22 0.72
C GLU A 30 12.50 -4.83 2.18
N LYS A 31 13.01 -3.67 2.60
CA LYS A 31 12.87 -3.14 3.97
C LYS A 31 11.58 -2.33 4.19
N THR A 32 10.71 -2.25 3.18
CA THR A 32 9.48 -1.47 3.28
C THR A 32 8.30 -2.33 3.71
N ARG A 33 7.28 -1.71 4.31
CA ARG A 33 5.99 -2.37 4.62
C ARG A 33 5.28 -2.97 3.40
N SER A 34 5.66 -2.57 2.20
CA SER A 34 5.08 -3.04 0.93
C SER A 34 5.99 -4.04 0.22
N SER A 35 6.98 -4.61 0.90
CA SER A 35 7.91 -5.61 0.36
C SER A 35 7.19 -6.76 -0.36
N GLY A 36 6.33 -7.53 0.34
CA GLY A 36 5.57 -8.63 -0.27
C GLY A 36 4.75 -8.22 -1.50
N PRO A 37 3.86 -7.22 -1.39
CA PRO A 37 3.09 -6.73 -2.53
C PRO A 37 3.93 -6.21 -3.71
N ASN A 38 5.08 -5.56 -3.45
CA ASN A 38 5.98 -5.10 -4.50
C ASN A 38 6.68 -6.29 -5.18
N ARG A 39 7.12 -7.29 -4.41
CA ARG A 39 7.69 -8.53 -4.94
C ARG A 39 6.71 -9.21 -5.90
N ARG A 40 5.47 -9.41 -5.46
CA ARG A 40 4.42 -10.04 -6.26
C ARG A 40 4.12 -9.26 -7.55
N ALA A 41 4.14 -7.94 -7.49
CA ALA A 41 3.95 -7.10 -8.67
C ALA A 41 5.08 -7.32 -9.69
N LEU A 42 6.34 -7.36 -9.24
CA LEU A 42 7.49 -7.59 -10.12
C LEU A 42 7.47 -9.01 -10.71
N GLU A 43 7.10 -10.02 -9.93
CA GLU A 43 6.89 -11.40 -10.41
C GLU A 43 5.81 -11.46 -11.50
N LEU A 44 4.64 -10.85 -11.27
CA LEU A 44 3.57 -10.80 -12.27
C LEU A 44 4.00 -10.12 -13.58
N MET A 45 4.87 -9.12 -13.50
CA MET A 45 5.42 -8.47 -14.68
C MET A 45 6.36 -9.41 -15.44
N LEU A 46 7.24 -10.14 -14.74
CA LEU A 46 8.13 -11.12 -15.37
C LEU A 46 7.36 -12.30 -15.98
N ASP A 47 6.33 -12.81 -15.29
CA ASP A 47 5.44 -13.87 -15.79
C ASP A 47 4.64 -13.45 -17.04
N SER A 48 4.57 -12.14 -17.30
CA SER A 48 3.86 -11.57 -18.45
C SER A 48 4.79 -11.26 -19.62
N MET A 49 6.11 -11.41 -19.46
CA MET A 49 7.13 -11.11 -20.45
C MET A 49 7.79 -12.39 -20.98
N GLU A 50 8.51 -12.26 -22.09
CA GLU A 50 9.39 -13.33 -22.56
C GLU A 50 10.58 -13.54 -21.60
N VAL A 51 11.01 -14.79 -21.49
CA VAL A 51 12.18 -15.14 -20.68
C VAL A 51 13.41 -14.43 -21.25
N GLY A 52 14.10 -13.69 -20.38
CA GLY A 52 15.29 -12.94 -20.79
C GLY A 52 15.01 -11.54 -21.37
N ALA A 53 13.77 -11.04 -21.32
CA ALA A 53 13.44 -9.70 -21.78
C ALA A 53 14.41 -8.62 -21.24
N CYS A 54 14.94 -7.82 -22.17
CA CYS A 54 15.82 -6.70 -21.87
C CYS A 54 15.04 -5.40 -21.63
N VAL A 55 15.69 -4.40 -21.04
CA VAL A 55 15.08 -3.10 -20.73
C VAL A 55 14.57 -2.40 -22.01
N ALA A 56 15.29 -2.52 -23.12
CA ALA A 56 14.85 -1.98 -24.41
C ALA A 56 13.54 -2.58 -24.92
N GLY A 57 13.26 -3.84 -24.57
CA GLY A 57 12.03 -4.55 -24.91
C GLY A 57 10.80 -4.02 -24.16
N TYR A 58 10.97 -3.23 -23.09
CA TYR A 58 9.88 -2.63 -22.32
C TYR A 58 9.24 -1.41 -23.01
N THR A 59 8.96 -1.54 -24.30
CA THR A 59 8.37 -0.50 -25.14
C THR A 59 6.94 -0.13 -24.70
N VAL A 60 6.41 0.99 -25.20
CA VAL A 60 5.00 1.38 -24.97
C VAL A 60 4.02 0.32 -25.50
N ALA A 61 4.33 -0.32 -26.63
CA ALA A 61 3.51 -1.40 -27.18
C ALA A 61 3.49 -2.60 -26.23
N GLU A 62 4.65 -2.97 -25.70
CA GLU A 62 4.78 -4.08 -24.75
C GLU A 62 4.08 -3.78 -23.41
N GLN A 63 4.20 -2.55 -22.92
CA GLN A 63 3.46 -2.09 -21.73
C GLN A 63 1.95 -2.23 -21.92
N LYS A 64 1.40 -1.83 -23.08
CA LYS A 64 -0.02 -2.00 -23.40
C LYS A 64 -0.41 -3.47 -23.52
N ARG A 65 0.42 -4.31 -24.13
CA ARG A 65 0.19 -5.77 -24.24
C ARG A 65 0.11 -6.42 -22.86
N ILE A 66 1.05 -6.11 -21.97
CA ILE A 66 1.07 -6.61 -20.59
C ILE A 66 -0.14 -6.12 -19.81
N ALA A 67 -0.53 -4.84 -19.96
CA ALA A 67 -1.75 -4.31 -19.33
C ALA A 67 -2.98 -5.14 -19.73
N SER A 68 -3.16 -5.39 -21.03
CA SER A 68 -4.27 -6.18 -21.56
C SER A 68 -4.22 -7.64 -21.08
N HIS A 69 -3.04 -8.25 -21.01
CA HIS A 69 -2.85 -9.61 -20.49
C HIS A 69 -3.21 -9.72 -19.00
N LEU A 70 -2.81 -8.74 -18.18
CA LEU A 70 -3.21 -8.73 -16.78
C LEU A 70 -4.73 -8.56 -16.63
N ARG A 71 -5.35 -7.75 -17.50
CA ARG A 71 -6.82 -7.61 -17.53
C ARG A 71 -7.51 -8.91 -17.97
N SER A 72 -6.99 -9.63 -18.96
CA SER A 72 -7.58 -10.91 -19.40
C SER A 72 -7.45 -12.02 -18.36
N LYS A 73 -6.43 -11.95 -17.49
CA LYS A 73 -6.30 -12.80 -16.29
C LYS A 73 -7.28 -12.45 -15.15
N GLY A 74 -8.14 -11.45 -15.33
CA GLY A 74 -9.15 -11.06 -14.35
C GLY A 74 -8.70 -10.05 -13.30
N TYR A 75 -7.50 -9.46 -13.42
CA TYR A 75 -7.07 -8.40 -12.52
C TYR A 75 -7.83 -7.09 -12.76
N SER A 76 -8.14 -6.35 -11.69
CA SER A 76 -8.84 -5.06 -11.77
C SER A 76 -7.97 -3.97 -12.38
N ALA A 77 -8.58 -2.92 -12.95
CA ALA A 77 -7.86 -1.74 -13.48
C ALA A 77 -6.86 -1.16 -12.48
N GLY A 78 -7.31 -0.92 -11.24
CA GLY A 78 -6.46 -0.38 -10.18
C GLY A 78 -5.29 -1.30 -9.82
N TYR A 79 -5.51 -2.63 -9.79
CA TYR A 79 -4.42 -3.57 -9.51
C TYR A 79 -3.43 -3.67 -10.67
N THR A 80 -3.92 -3.73 -11.92
CA THR A 80 -3.06 -3.70 -13.12
C THR A 80 -2.21 -2.45 -13.17
N ARG A 81 -2.80 -1.26 -12.93
CA ARG A 81 -2.06 0.01 -12.86
C ARG A 81 -1.02 0.00 -11.74
N ARG A 82 -1.34 -0.54 -10.57
CA ARG A 82 -0.39 -0.70 -9.46
C ARG A 82 0.80 -1.58 -9.87
N VAL A 83 0.54 -2.75 -10.46
CA VAL A 83 1.58 -3.70 -10.88
C VAL A 83 2.54 -3.03 -11.88
N MET A 84 2.00 -2.38 -12.90
CA MET A 84 2.80 -1.64 -13.88
C MET A 84 3.55 -0.45 -13.27
N GLY A 85 2.94 0.23 -12.28
CA GLY A 85 3.59 1.32 -11.56
C GLY A 85 4.84 0.89 -10.79
N VAL A 86 4.86 -0.31 -10.22
CA VAL A 86 6.05 -0.85 -9.54
C VAL A 86 7.17 -1.16 -10.54
N ALA A 87 6.86 -1.77 -11.68
CA ALA A 87 7.85 -2.00 -12.74
C ALA A 87 8.40 -0.69 -13.32
N ALA A 88 7.53 0.29 -13.58
CA ALA A 88 7.92 1.61 -14.03
C ALA A 88 8.85 2.31 -13.04
N ALA A 89 8.61 2.17 -11.74
CA ALA A 89 9.49 2.70 -10.71
C ALA A 89 10.87 2.02 -10.75
N ALA A 90 10.93 0.70 -10.95
CA ALA A 90 12.17 -0.04 -11.06
C ALA A 90 13.02 0.39 -12.27
N VAL A 91 12.42 0.52 -13.46
CA VAL A 91 13.11 0.96 -14.69
C VAL A 91 13.58 2.41 -14.55
N ASN A 92 12.74 3.30 -14.01
CA ASN A 92 13.16 4.68 -13.77
C ASN A 92 14.23 4.80 -12.70
N TRP A 93 14.26 3.92 -11.69
CA TRP A 93 15.25 3.93 -10.63
C TRP A 93 16.66 3.63 -11.17
N VAL A 94 16.82 2.59 -12.00
CA VAL A 94 18.12 2.27 -12.62
C VAL A 94 18.60 3.38 -13.57
N TRP A 95 17.69 4.01 -14.32
CA TRP A 95 18.03 5.17 -15.14
C TRP A 95 18.51 6.37 -14.30
N LYS A 96 17.77 6.73 -13.24
CA LYS A 96 18.16 7.82 -12.33
C LYS A 96 19.50 7.60 -11.65
N ASN A 97 19.90 6.34 -11.47
CA ASN A 97 21.20 5.98 -10.92
C ASN A 97 22.32 5.94 -11.97
N GLY A 98 22.01 6.20 -13.25
CA GLY A 98 22.97 6.12 -14.36
C GLY A 98 23.42 4.69 -14.69
N GLU A 99 22.64 3.67 -14.31
CA GLU A 99 22.98 2.27 -14.61
C GLU A 99 22.71 1.93 -16.08
N ILE A 100 21.73 2.59 -16.71
CA ILE A 100 21.38 2.37 -18.12
C ILE A 100 21.59 3.62 -18.98
N ASP A 101 21.93 3.41 -20.24
CA ASP A 101 22.33 4.44 -21.21
C ASP A 101 21.19 5.40 -21.64
N ARG A 102 19.92 4.98 -21.53
CA ARG A 102 18.76 5.82 -21.86
C ARG A 102 17.53 5.50 -21.04
N GLN A 103 16.63 6.48 -20.92
CA GLN A 103 15.32 6.29 -20.30
C GLN A 103 14.36 5.53 -21.24
N ILE A 104 13.49 4.72 -20.64
CA ILE A 104 12.37 4.08 -21.36
C ILE A 104 11.08 4.88 -21.12
N PRO A 105 10.33 5.25 -22.17
CA PRO A 105 9.02 5.90 -22.02
C PRO A 105 8.05 5.04 -21.21
N ILE A 106 7.40 5.62 -20.21
CA ILE A 106 6.45 4.91 -19.33
C ILE A 106 5.02 5.39 -19.61
N VAL A 107 4.12 4.46 -19.88
CA VAL A 107 2.67 4.70 -20.02
C VAL A 107 1.92 3.77 -19.09
N LEU A 108 1.29 4.34 -18.07
CA LEU A 108 0.45 3.58 -17.15
C LEU A 108 -0.99 3.48 -17.67
N PRO A 109 -1.65 2.32 -17.56
CA PRO A 109 -3.06 2.16 -17.94
C PRO A 109 -3.95 3.05 -17.06
N PRO A 110 -5.16 3.40 -17.52
CA PRO A 110 -6.07 4.27 -16.77
C PRO A 110 -6.34 3.74 -15.36
N GLU A 111 -6.62 4.66 -14.44
CA GLU A 111 -7.01 4.31 -13.09
C GLU A 111 -8.39 3.65 -13.09
N GLY A 112 -8.58 2.68 -12.18
CA GLY A 112 -9.89 2.06 -11.99
C GLY A 112 -10.80 2.97 -11.19
N GLU A 113 -12.11 2.78 -11.35
CA GLU A 113 -13.11 3.42 -10.50
C GLU A 113 -12.95 2.97 -9.04
N GLY A 114 -13.29 3.88 -8.13
CA GLY A 114 -13.33 3.61 -6.71
C GLY A 114 -14.42 2.60 -6.35
N ARG A 115 -14.48 2.22 -5.08
CA ARG A 115 -15.65 1.51 -4.55
C ARG A 115 -16.70 2.55 -4.21
N ASP A 116 -17.88 2.45 -4.83
CA ASP A 116 -18.98 3.41 -4.62
C ASP A 116 -20.01 2.94 -3.59
N ARG A 117 -19.89 1.71 -3.09
CA ARG A 117 -20.85 1.16 -2.12
C ARG A 117 -20.65 1.81 -0.74
N ILE A 118 -21.58 2.68 -0.39
CA ILE A 118 -21.70 3.32 0.93
C ILE A 118 -22.82 2.61 1.70
N MET A 119 -22.57 2.34 2.98
CA MET A 119 -23.54 1.68 3.86
C MET A 119 -24.62 2.68 4.31
N THR A 120 -25.90 2.27 4.29
CA THR A 120 -26.98 3.11 4.85
C THR A 120 -26.98 3.09 6.38
N ILE A 121 -27.70 4.02 7.01
CA ILE A 121 -27.84 4.05 8.49
C ILE A 121 -28.50 2.76 8.98
N GLU A 122 -29.51 2.25 8.25
CA GLU A 122 -30.22 1.02 8.59
C GLU A 122 -29.33 -0.21 8.45
N GLU A 123 -28.47 -0.26 7.44
CA GLU A 123 -27.46 -1.32 7.31
C GLU A 123 -26.43 -1.27 8.44
N MET A 124 -26.00 -0.08 8.86
CA MET A 124 -25.09 0.11 9.98
C MET A 124 -25.71 -0.35 11.29
N ALA A 125 -26.99 0.01 11.52
CA ALA A 125 -27.76 -0.45 12.67
C ALA A 125 -27.89 -1.98 12.67
N ARG A 126 -28.23 -2.59 11.52
CA ARG A 126 -28.27 -4.05 11.38
C ARG A 126 -26.93 -4.71 11.68
N LEU A 127 -25.81 -4.12 11.22
CA LEU A 127 -24.47 -4.62 11.52
C LEU A 127 -24.15 -4.51 13.02
N TRP A 128 -24.59 -3.43 13.67
CA TRP A 128 -24.37 -3.19 15.10
C TRP A 128 -25.08 -4.23 15.98
N GLU A 129 -26.28 -4.66 15.58
CA GLU A 129 -27.08 -5.67 16.29
C GLU A 129 -26.54 -7.11 16.15
N VAL A 130 -25.59 -7.36 15.23
CA VAL A 130 -25.00 -8.69 15.06
C VAL A 130 -24.23 -9.08 16.31
N ASP A 131 -24.47 -10.30 16.81
CA ASP A 131 -23.68 -10.88 17.88
C ASP A 131 -22.21 -10.99 17.45
N MET A 132 -21.32 -10.36 18.23
CA MET A 132 -19.91 -10.30 17.90
C MET A 132 -19.05 -10.22 19.16
N PRO A 133 -17.82 -10.76 19.12
CA PRO A 133 -16.86 -10.60 20.19
C PRO A 133 -16.66 -9.13 20.60
N SER A 134 -16.41 -8.89 21.88
CA SER A 134 -16.22 -7.55 22.46
C SER A 134 -15.19 -6.71 21.70
N HIS A 135 -14.08 -7.31 21.26
CA HIS A 135 -13.04 -6.62 20.50
C HIS A 135 -13.51 -6.14 19.13
N LEU A 136 -14.31 -6.94 18.42
CA LEU A 136 -14.90 -6.51 17.14
C LEU A 136 -15.91 -5.39 17.37
N ARG A 137 -16.68 -5.45 18.46
CA ARG A 137 -17.63 -4.41 18.80
C ARG A 137 -16.95 -3.09 19.14
N MET A 138 -15.87 -3.13 19.93
CA MET A 138 -15.02 -1.96 20.18
C MET A 138 -14.44 -1.39 18.89
N PHE A 139 -13.90 -2.26 18.02
CA PHE A 139 -13.34 -1.83 16.74
C PHE A 139 -14.39 -1.17 15.85
N LEU A 140 -15.60 -1.72 15.78
CA LEU A 140 -16.72 -1.13 15.04
C LEU A 140 -17.15 0.21 15.63
N ALA A 141 -17.25 0.32 16.96
CA ALA A 141 -17.56 1.57 17.64
C ALA A 141 -16.53 2.66 17.28
N LEU A 142 -15.24 2.33 17.35
CA LEU A 142 -14.15 3.24 17.00
C LEU A 142 -14.22 3.67 15.53
N LEU A 143 -14.52 2.75 14.61
CA LEU A 143 -14.69 3.06 13.19
C LEU A 143 -15.82 4.06 12.96
N ILE A 144 -16.99 3.81 13.56
CA ILE A 144 -18.17 4.67 13.41
C ILE A 144 -17.89 6.04 14.01
N GLY A 145 -17.30 6.11 15.20
CA GLY A 145 -17.16 7.37 15.93
C GLY A 145 -16.03 8.27 15.44
N THR A 146 -14.99 7.67 14.87
CA THR A 146 -13.78 8.44 14.49
C THR A 146 -13.59 8.57 12.99
N ALA A 147 -14.32 7.77 12.18
CA ALA A 147 -14.12 7.63 10.73
C ALA A 147 -12.63 7.43 10.34
N SER A 148 -11.83 6.86 11.25
CA SER A 148 -10.39 6.76 11.11
C SER A 148 -9.96 5.49 10.39
N ARG A 149 -8.72 5.49 9.90
CA ARG A 149 -8.17 4.33 9.19
C ARG A 149 -8.08 3.13 10.15
N PRO A 150 -8.49 1.92 9.73
CA PRO A 150 -8.40 0.69 10.52
C PRO A 150 -7.05 0.51 11.22
N GLU A 151 -5.94 0.68 10.50
CA GLU A 151 -4.58 0.53 11.04
C GLU A 151 -4.27 1.50 12.20
N ALA A 152 -4.87 2.69 12.21
CA ALA A 152 -4.70 3.64 13.31
C ALA A 152 -5.45 3.19 14.56
N LEU A 153 -6.65 2.64 14.38
CA LEU A 153 -7.53 2.20 15.46
C LEU A 153 -7.04 0.88 16.09
N LEU A 154 -6.53 -0.05 15.28
CA LEU A 154 -5.92 -1.29 15.75
C LEU A 154 -4.63 -1.07 16.56
N GLN A 155 -4.02 0.11 16.43
CA GLN A 155 -2.83 0.51 17.19
C GLN A 155 -3.16 1.51 18.31
N LEU A 156 -4.43 1.86 18.47
CA LEU A 156 -4.85 2.86 19.45
C LEU A 156 -4.87 2.24 20.84
N THR A 157 -4.23 2.93 21.78
CA THR A 157 -4.15 2.53 23.18
C THR A 157 -4.97 3.45 24.06
N ARG A 158 -5.36 2.97 25.23
CA ARG A 158 -6.15 3.71 26.23
C ARG A 158 -5.49 5.02 26.65
N GLU A 159 -4.17 5.03 26.72
CA GLU A 159 -3.30 6.13 27.13
C GLU A 159 -3.27 7.27 26.11
N GLN A 160 -3.58 6.98 24.85
CA GLN A 160 -3.74 7.99 23.80
C GLN A 160 -5.10 8.70 23.86
N CYS A 161 -6.02 8.25 24.72
CA CYS A 161 -7.35 8.82 24.92
C CYS A 161 -7.40 9.61 26.23
N ASP A 162 -7.14 10.91 26.13
CA ASP A 162 -7.32 11.86 27.22
C ASP A 162 -8.81 12.18 27.40
N LEU A 163 -9.50 11.35 28.18
CA LEU A 163 -10.93 11.53 28.43
C LEU A 163 -11.24 12.72 29.34
N LYS A 164 -10.26 13.22 30.09
CA LYS A 164 -10.42 14.42 30.92
C LYS A 164 -10.56 15.66 30.03
N HIS A 165 -9.72 15.76 29.00
CA HIS A 165 -9.76 16.87 28.05
C HIS A 165 -10.57 16.54 26.78
N GLY A 166 -11.10 15.32 26.67
CA GLY A 166 -11.94 14.87 25.56
C GLY A 166 -11.19 14.73 24.23
N VAL A 167 -9.95 14.24 24.24
CA VAL A 167 -9.09 14.14 23.05
C VAL A 167 -8.56 12.72 22.84
N ILE A 168 -8.53 12.27 21.58
CA ILE A 168 -7.86 11.04 21.12
C ILE A 168 -6.68 11.45 20.23
N ASP A 169 -5.45 11.04 20.57
CA ASP A 169 -4.30 11.15 19.67
C ASP A 169 -4.10 9.87 18.86
N LEU A 170 -4.52 9.88 17.59
CA LEU A 170 -4.40 8.70 16.72
C LEU A 170 -2.95 8.41 16.30
N ASN A 171 -2.01 9.31 16.59
CA ASN A 171 -0.61 9.07 16.32
C ASN A 171 0.03 8.32 17.51
N PRO A 172 0.57 7.11 17.29
CA PRO A 172 1.23 6.37 18.36
C PRO A 172 2.36 7.18 19.01
N PRO A 173 2.58 7.04 20.33
CA PRO A 173 3.70 7.65 21.02
C PRO A 173 5.03 7.32 20.33
N GLY A 174 5.93 8.31 20.24
CA GLY A 174 7.25 8.14 19.60
C GLY A 174 7.24 8.06 18.08
N ARG A 175 6.07 7.99 17.42
CA ARG A 175 5.99 7.97 15.96
C ARG A 175 6.10 9.37 15.36
N ALA A 176 7.08 9.58 14.50
CA ALA A 176 7.19 10.80 13.71
C ALA A 176 5.94 11.02 12.84
N ARG A 177 5.41 12.24 12.84
CA ARG A 177 4.23 12.60 12.03
C ARG A 177 4.62 12.63 10.56
N THR A 178 3.98 11.77 9.76
CA THR A 178 4.20 11.72 8.30
C THR A 178 3.22 12.63 7.57
N LYS A 179 3.43 12.85 6.25
CA LYS A 179 2.46 13.51 5.36
C LYS A 179 1.07 12.85 5.43
N LYS A 180 1.02 11.53 5.62
CA LYS A 180 -0.22 10.78 5.92
C LYS A 180 -0.49 10.88 7.42
N ARG A 181 -1.00 12.06 7.82
CA ARG A 181 -1.24 12.44 9.21
C ARG A 181 -2.15 11.42 9.92
N ARG A 182 -1.87 11.18 11.20
CA ARG A 182 -2.82 10.62 12.16
C ARG A 182 -3.12 11.74 13.18
N PRO A 183 -4.31 12.36 13.10
CA PRO A 183 -4.58 13.60 13.83
C PRO A 183 -4.92 13.36 15.30
N ARG A 184 -4.96 14.47 16.07
CA ARG A 184 -5.70 14.54 17.33
C ARG A 184 -7.15 14.90 17.01
N ILE A 185 -8.10 14.16 17.56
CA ILE A 185 -9.54 14.35 17.34
C ILE A 185 -10.27 14.46 18.69
N PRO A 186 -11.43 15.13 18.76
CA PRO A 186 -12.29 15.06 19.93
C PRO A 186 -12.75 13.62 20.20
N VAL A 187 -12.97 13.26 21.46
CA VAL A 187 -13.64 12.01 21.85
C VAL A 187 -15.12 12.14 21.51
N PRO A 188 -15.67 11.31 20.60
CA PRO A 188 -17.11 11.25 20.38
C PRO A 188 -17.82 10.82 21.66
N GLU A 189 -18.93 11.48 21.99
CA GLU A 189 -19.64 11.27 23.25
C GLU A 189 -19.99 9.79 23.48
N PHE A 190 -20.54 9.12 22.47
CA PHE A 190 -20.93 7.71 22.58
C PHE A 190 -19.72 6.77 22.79
N LEU A 191 -18.51 7.17 22.42
CA LEU A 191 -17.29 6.35 22.59
C LEU A 191 -16.71 6.45 24.00
N ARG A 192 -17.13 7.43 24.80
CA ARG A 192 -16.51 7.69 26.10
C ARG A 192 -16.61 6.47 27.02
N SER A 193 -17.81 5.95 27.22
CA SER A 193 -18.05 4.77 28.08
C SER A 193 -17.35 3.50 27.56
N TRP A 194 -17.22 3.38 26.24
CA TRP A 194 -16.48 2.28 25.60
C TRP A 194 -15.00 2.35 25.93
N ILE A 195 -14.40 3.54 25.78
CA ILE A 195 -12.98 3.72 26.09
C ILE A 195 -12.74 3.59 27.60
N GLU A 196 -13.67 4.04 28.45
CA GLU A 196 -13.58 3.90 29.91
C GLU A 196 -13.66 2.44 30.40
N SER A 197 -14.36 1.56 29.68
CA SER A 197 -14.52 0.16 30.08
C SER A 197 -13.29 -0.71 29.81
N VAL A 198 -12.32 -0.21 29.05
CA VAL A 198 -11.09 -0.95 28.71
C VAL A 198 -9.95 -0.56 29.66
N PRO A 199 -9.19 -1.52 30.19
CA PRO A 199 -8.01 -1.24 31.00
C PRO A 199 -6.89 -0.56 30.17
N CYS A 200 -5.76 -0.30 30.83
CA CYS A 200 -4.54 0.19 30.19
C CYS A 200 -4.11 -0.72 29.01
N GLY A 201 -3.58 -0.15 27.93
CA GLY A 201 -3.12 -0.89 26.76
C GLY A 201 -4.02 -0.76 25.51
N PRO A 202 -3.95 -1.71 24.56
CA PRO A 202 -4.71 -1.64 23.31
C PRO A 202 -6.22 -1.56 23.55
N LEU A 203 -6.94 -0.75 22.76
CA LEU A 203 -8.41 -0.70 22.87
C LEU A 203 -9.09 -1.92 22.22
N VAL A 204 -8.51 -2.50 21.18
CA VAL A 204 -9.05 -3.66 20.47
C VAL A 204 -8.27 -4.90 20.91
N THR A 205 -8.84 -5.71 21.81
CA THR A 205 -8.19 -6.89 22.45
C THR A 205 -9.02 -8.15 22.41
#